data_AF-F2L4P8-F1
#
_entry.id   AF-F2L4P8-F1
#
_cell.length_a   1.000
_cell.length_b   1.000
_cell.length_c   1.000
_cell.angle_alpha   90.00
_cell.angle_beta   90.00
_cell.angle_gamma   90.00
#
_symmetry.space_group_name_H-M   'P 1'
#
loop_
_entity.id
_entity.type
_entity.pdbx_description
1 polymer ?
#
loop_
_entity_poly.entity_id
_entity_poly.type
_entity_poly.pdbx_seq_one_letter_code
_entity_poly.pdbx_strand_id
1 'polypeptide(L)' 'MGKRGERRRKYGVRRLAVVSVYLTEEHIRNLDALVKLGLFRSRSDVVETALEDLLYRYNVKIDDEDIEAIRGR' A
#
# COMPACT_ATOMS: atom_id res chain seq x y z
N MET A 1 7.39 5.27 -20.72
CA MET A 1 8.05 5.09 -19.40
C MET A 1 8.21 6.48 -18.78
N GLY A 2 7.54 6.83 -17.68
CA GLY A 2 7.74 8.18 -17.11
C GLY A 2 6.79 8.72 -16.01
N LYS A 3 5.78 7.99 -15.52
CA LYS A 3 4.82 8.56 -14.54
C LYS A 3 4.79 7.91 -13.14
N ARG A 4 5.60 6.89 -12.86
CA ARG A 4 5.55 6.16 -11.57
C ARG A 4 6.53 6.69 -10.51
N GLY A 5 7.63 7.33 -10.92
CA GLY A 5 8.60 7.95 -10.00
C GLY A 5 8.03 9.16 -9.24
N GLU A 6 7.10 9.90 -9.84
CA GLU A 6 6.47 11.07 -9.23
C GLU A 6 5.41 10.73 -8.17
N ARG A 7 4.75 9.57 -8.26
CA ARG A 7 3.63 9.22 -7.35
C ARG A 7 4.08 9.02 -5.90
N ARG A 8 5.30 8.52 -5.68
CA ARG A 8 5.91 8.40 -4.35
C ARG A 8 6.13 9.73 -3.64
N ARG A 9 6.09 10.87 -4.36
CA ARG A 9 6.25 12.21 -3.77
C ARG A 9 4.94 12.85 -3.31
N LYS A 10 3.77 12.26 -3.61
CA LYS A 10 2.49 12.90 -3.32
C LYS A 10 2.12 12.88 -1.83
N TYR A 11 2.63 11.90 -1.10
CA TYR A 11 2.57 11.84 0.35
C TYR A 11 4.02 11.82 0.82
N GLY A 12 4.44 12.77 1.66
CA GLY A 12 5.82 12.83 2.16
C GLY A 12 6.12 11.66 3.10
N VAL A 13 6.24 10.44 2.57
CA VAL A 13 6.47 9.22 3.34
C VAL A 13 7.91 9.25 3.88
N ARG A 14 8.09 9.92 5.02
CA ARG A 14 9.37 10.03 5.72
C ARG A 14 9.77 8.75 6.45
N ARG A 15 8.87 7.78 6.61
CA ARG A 15 9.14 6.53 7.33
C ARG A 15 8.38 5.36 6.73
N LEU A 16 9.11 4.33 6.29
CA LEU A 16 8.53 3.05 5.87
C LEU A 16 8.13 2.26 7.13
N ALA A 17 6.88 1.83 7.20
CA ALA A 17 6.42 0.89 8.21
C ALA A 17 6.35 -0.51 7.61
N VAL A 18 6.88 -1.51 8.31
CA VAL A 18 6.76 -2.92 7.94
C VAL A 18 5.82 -3.57 8.93
N VAL A 19 4.71 -4.11 8.44
CA VAL A 19 3.71 -4.79 9.26
C VAL A 19 3.58 -6.22 8.76
N SER A 20 3.68 -7.17 9.68
CA SER A 20 3.41 -8.59 9.41
C SER A 20 1.93 -8.86 9.59
N VAL A 21 1.31 -9.50 8.61
CA VAL A 21 -0.11 -9.88 8.64
C VAL A 21 -0.24 -11.37 8.38
N TYR A 22 -1.23 -11.99 9.01
CA TYR A 22 -1.60 -13.36 8.72
C TYR A 22 -2.68 -13.39 7.65
N LEU A 23 -2.45 -14.16 6.59
CA LEU A 23 -3.39 -14.39 5.50
C LEU A 23 -3.53 -15.89 5.29
N THR A 24 -4.69 -16.33 4.79
CA THR A 24 -4.89 -17.71 4.39
C THR A 24 -3.94 -18.05 3.23
N GLU A 25 -3.56 -19.32 3.11
CA GLU A 25 -2.70 -19.79 2.01
C GLU A 25 -3.29 -19.48 0.63
N GLU A 26 -4.62 -19.56 0.51
CA GLU A 26 -5.32 -19.20 -0.73
C GLU A 26 -5.08 -17.74 -1.11
N HIS A 27 -5.20 -16.80 -0.17
CA HIS A 27 -4.92 -15.39 -0.43
C HIS A 27 -3.46 -15.16 -0.83
N ILE A 28 -2.50 -15.85 -0.17
CA ILE A 28 -1.09 -15.75 -0.53
C ILE A 28 -0.86 -16.24 -1.97
N ARG A 29 -1.47 -17.36 -2.37
CA ARG A 29 -1.38 -17.87 -3.74
C ARG A 29 -1.96 -16.90 -4.76
N ASN A 30 -3.07 -16.24 -4.44
CA ASN A 30 -3.68 -15.24 -5.33
C ASN A 30 -2.77 -14.02 -5.49
N LEU A 31 -2.16 -13.53 -4.40
CA LEU A 31 -1.17 -12.44 -4.47
C LEU A 31 0.04 -12.83 -5.33
N ASP A 32 0.53 -14.07 -5.19
CA ASP A 32 1.64 -14.57 -6.00
C ASP A 32 1.30 -14.66 -7.49
N ALA A 33 0.09 -15.08 -7.83
CA ALA A 33 -0.35 -15.14 -9.22
C ALA A 33 -0.29 -13.75 -9.87
N LEU A 34 -0.74 -12.71 -9.17
CA LEU A 34 -0.71 -11.32 -9.67
C LEU A 34 0.71 -10.82 -9.92
N VAL A 35 1.66 -11.19 -9.06
CA VAL A 35 3.08 -10.86 -9.24
C VAL A 35 3.69 -11.66 -10.40
N LYS A 36 3.41 -12.97 -10.49
CA LYS A 36 3.92 -13.86 -11.56
C LYS A 36 3.42 -13.44 -12.95
N LEU A 37 2.21 -12.91 -13.05
CA LEU A 37 1.65 -12.35 -14.29
C LEU A 37 2.28 -11.01 -14.68
N GLY A 38 3.16 -10.45 -13.85
CA GLY A 38 3.84 -9.18 -14.12
C GLY A 38 2.96 -7.94 -13.94
N LEU A 39 1.76 -8.09 -13.36
CA LEU A 39 0.84 -6.98 -13.10
C LEU A 39 1.34 -6.08 -11.97
N PHE A 40 2.03 -6.67 -11.00
CA PHE A 40 2.59 -6.00 -9.83
C PHE A 40 4.05 -6.41 -9.60
N ARG A 41 4.82 -5.54 -8.94
CA ARG A 41 6.26 -5.75 -8.72
C ARG A 41 6.56 -6.67 -7.54
N SER A 42 5.67 -6.72 -6.55
CA SER A 42 5.80 -7.53 -5.34
C SER A 42 4.44 -7.72 -4.67
N ARG A 43 4.36 -8.63 -3.69
CA ARG A 43 3.15 -8.80 -2.86
C ARG A 43 2.79 -7.50 -2.12
N SER A 44 3.79 -6.78 -1.62
CA SER A 44 3.58 -5.47 -0.97
C SER A 44 2.99 -4.45 -1.93
N ASP A 45 3.43 -4.41 -3.19
CA ASP A 45 2.89 -3.52 -4.23
C ASP A 45 1.40 -3.80 -4.49
N VAL A 46 0.99 -5.08 -4.45
CA VAL A 46 -0.42 -5.48 -4.56
C VAL A 46 -1.23 -4.95 -3.37
N VAL A 47 -0.75 -5.19 -2.15
CA VAL A 47 -1.45 -4.80 -0.91
C VAL A 47 -1.52 -3.28 -0.78
N GLU A 48 -0.43 -2.57 -1.05
CA GLU A 48 -0.39 -1.09 -1.06
C GLU A 48 -1.43 -0.53 -2.04
N THR A 49 -1.47 -1.06 -3.27
CA THR A 49 -2.44 -0.60 -4.29
C THR A 49 -3.88 -0.87 -3.85
N ALA A 50 -4.15 -2.05 -3.26
CA ALA A 50 -5.47 -2.39 -2.76
C ALA A 50 -5.91 -1.48 -1.60
N LEU A 51 -4.99 -1.14 -0.70
CA LEU A 51 -5.25 -0.22 0.41
C LEU A 51 -5.49 1.21 -0.10
N GLU A 52 -4.70 1.69 -1.06
CA GLU A 52 -4.92 3.00 -1.70
C GLU A 52 -6.32 3.08 -2.33
N ASP A 53 -6.72 2.05 -3.08
CA ASP A 53 -8.03 1.97 -3.71
C ASP A 53 -9.16 1.92 -2.66
N LEU A 54 -8.97 1.17 -1.58
CA LEU A 54 -9.92 1.12 -0.47
C LEU A 54 -10.08 2.51 0.17
N LEU A 55 -8.98 3.15 0.56
CA LEU A 55 -9.01 4.49 1.18
C LEU A 55 -9.66 5.52 0.26
N TYR A 56 -9.37 5.46 -1.04
CA TYR A 56 -9.98 6.32 -2.03
C TYR A 56 -11.49 6.12 -2.13
N ARG A 57 -11.97 4.87 -2.20
CA ARG A 57 -13.40 4.54 -2.29
C ARG A 57 -14.20 5.02 -1.07
N TYR A 58 -13.60 4.94 0.11
CA TYR A 58 -14.23 5.39 1.35
C TYR A 58 -14.02 6.89 1.62
N ASN A 59 -13.40 7.64 0.69
CA ASN A 59 -13.08 9.06 0.83
C ASN A 59 -12.38 9.37 2.17
N VAL A 60 -11.53 8.45 2.63
CA VAL A 60 -10.78 8.63 3.87
C VAL A 60 -9.77 9.72 3.61
N LYS A 61 -10.03 10.90 4.19
CA LYS A 61 -9.06 11.99 4.23
C LYS A 61 -8.22 11.76 5.47
N ILE A 62 -7.02 11.21 5.27
CA ILE A 62 -6.02 11.17 6.33
C ILE A 62 -5.51 12.61 6.47
N ASP A 63 -5.80 13.24 7.60
CA ASP A 63 -5.24 14.55 7.93
C ASP A 63 -3.90 14.40 8.67
N ASP A 64 -3.22 15.54 8.88
CA ASP A 64 -1.93 15.54 9.55
C ASP A 64 -2.04 15.08 11.02
N GLU A 65 -3.21 15.22 11.65
CA GLU A 65 -3.47 14.77 13.02
C GLU A 65 -3.58 13.24 13.10
N ASP A 66 -4.24 12.61 12.12
CA ASP A 66 -4.29 11.15 11.97
C ASP A 66 -2.90 10.54 11.80
N ILE A 67 -2.04 11.21 11.00
CA ILE A 67 -0.66 10.77 10.79
C ILE A 67 0.16 10.90 12.09
N GLU A 68 -0.01 11.98 12.83
CA GLU A 68 0.63 12.19 14.13
C GLU A 68 0.14 11.18 15.19
N ALA A 69 -1.14 10.82 15.17
CA ALA A 69 -1.70 9.80 16.05
C ALA A 69 -1.13 8.39 15.75
N ILE A 70 -0.95 8.05 14.47
CA ILE A 70 -0.28 6.80 14.05
C ILE A 70 1.21 6.82 14.40
N ARG A 71 1.85 8.00 14.37
CA ARG A 71 3.27 8.15 14.71
C ARG A 71 3.56 7.80 16.17
N GLY A 72 2.62 8.05 17.08
CA GLY A 72 2.85 7.88 18.52
C GLY A 72 3.98 8.79 19.03
N ARG A 73 3.97 9.07 20.34
CA ARG A 73 5.03 9.83 21.02
C ARG A 73 6.42 9.21 20.83
#